data_AF-A0A915IGP2-F1
#
_entry.id   AF-A0A915IGP2-F1
#
_cell.length_a   1.000
_cell.length_b   1.000
_cell.length_c   1.000
_cell.angle_alpha   90.00
_cell.angle_beta   90.00
_cell.angle_gamma   90.00
#
_symmetry.space_group_name_H-M   'P 1'
#
loop_
_entity.id
_entity.type
_entity.pdbx_description
1 polymer ?
#
loop_
_entity_poly.entity_id
_entity_poly.type
_entity_poly.pdbx_seq_one_letter_code
_entity_poly.pdbx_strand_id
1 'polypeptide(L)'
;AVPLFLELLQSPDAHVCEQAVWALGNIIGDGPHFRDFCVELGMVPPLLSFIKPDIPITFLRNVTWVIVNLCRHKDPPPALHTIRQLLPALSSLIHHTDG
;
A
#
# COMPACT_ATOMS: atom_id res chain seq x y z
N ALA A 1 -12.22 -0.15 12.01
CA ALA A 1 -12.30 -0.73 10.65
C ALA A 1 -10.92 -1.11 10.11
N VAL A 2 -9.89 -0.26 10.22
CA VAL A 2 -8.53 -0.55 9.69
C VAL A 2 -7.98 -1.94 10.04
N PRO A 3 -8.05 -2.44 11.29
CA PRO A 3 -7.54 -3.79 11.61
C PRO A 3 -8.21 -4.90 10.78
N LEU A 4 -9.52 -4.80 10.54
CA LEU A 4 -10.25 -5.77 9.73
C LEU A 4 -9.80 -5.71 8.26
N PHE A 5 -9.57 -4.52 7.71
CA PHE A 5 -9.03 -4.41 6.35
C PHE A 5 -7.62 -5.01 6.24
N LEU A 6 -6.79 -4.90 7.29
CA LEU A 6 -5.47 -5.53 7.32
C LEU A 6 -5.56 -7.06 7.36
N GLU A 7 -6.51 -7.62 8.11
CA GLU A 7 -6.80 -9.06 8.08
C GLU A 7 -7.24 -9.52 6.68
N LEU A 8 -8.08 -8.72 6.01
CA LEU A 8 -8.55 -9.00 4.65
C LEU A 8 -7.45 -9.00 3.59
N LEU A 9 -6.28 -8.39 3.85
CA LEU A 9 -5.11 -8.50 2.96
C LEU A 9 -4.55 -9.92 2.88
N GLN A 10 -4.91 -10.80 3.82
CA GLN A 10 -4.53 -12.21 3.82
C GLN A 10 -5.66 -13.13 3.33
N SER A 11 -6.73 -12.57 2.75
CA SER A 11 -7.81 -13.35 2.17
C SER A 11 -7.28 -14.25 1.04
N PRO A 12 -7.79 -15.49 0.90
CA PRO A 12 -7.50 -16.31 -0.28
C PRO A 12 -8.14 -15.76 -1.56
N ASP A 13 -9.10 -14.84 -1.43
CA ASP A 13 -9.76 -14.18 -2.56
C ASP A 13 -9.03 -12.89 -2.94
N ALA A 14 -8.43 -12.88 -4.11
CA ALA A 14 -7.70 -11.73 -4.66
C ALA A 14 -8.57 -10.48 -4.82
N HIS A 15 -9.86 -10.63 -5.11
CA HIS A 15 -10.78 -9.51 -5.22
C HIS A 15 -11.01 -8.85 -3.85
N VAL A 16 -11.13 -9.65 -2.81
CA VAL A 16 -11.24 -9.15 -1.42
C VAL A 16 -9.97 -8.41 -1.02
N CYS A 17 -8.79 -8.96 -1.32
CA CYS A 17 -7.51 -8.28 -1.08
C CYS A 17 -7.43 -6.95 -1.82
N GLU A 18 -7.82 -6.90 -3.09
CA GLU A 18 -7.80 -5.68 -3.90
C GLU A 18 -8.74 -4.60 -3.33
N GLN A 19 -9.97 -4.96 -2.95
CA GLN A 19 -10.91 -4.03 -2.34
C GLN A 19 -10.42 -3.54 -0.97
N ALA A 20 -9.77 -4.40 -0.18
CA ALA A 20 -9.16 -4.00 1.08
C ALA A 20 -8.01 -3.01 0.87
N VAL A 21 -7.13 -3.24 -0.12
CA VAL A 21 -6.07 -2.29 -0.51
C VAL A 21 -6.68 -0.95 -0.95
N TRP A 22 -7.72 -0.98 -1.77
CA TRP A 22 -8.40 0.24 -2.23
C TRP A 22 -9.00 1.04 -1.06
N ALA A 23 -9.70 0.36 -0.14
CA ALA A 23 -10.27 0.99 1.04
C ALA A 23 -9.20 1.60 1.96
N LEU A 24 -8.10 0.89 2.21
CA LEU A 24 -6.96 1.39 2.98
C LEU A 24 -6.33 2.61 2.29
N GLY A 25 -6.19 2.58 0.97
CA GLY A 25 -5.66 3.69 0.19
C GLY A 25 -6.47 4.98 0.36
N ASN A 26 -7.80 4.89 0.40
CA ASN A 26 -8.67 6.03 0.70
C ASN A 26 -8.44 6.56 2.12
N ILE A 27 -8.36 5.68 3.13
CA ILE A 27 -8.13 6.06 4.53
C ILE A 27 -6.79 6.78 4.70
N ILE A 28 -5.72 6.23 4.13
CA ILE A 28 -4.37 6.82 4.17
C ILE A 28 -4.33 8.15 3.43
N GLY A 29 -5.09 8.25 2.35
CA GLY A 29 -5.19 9.46 1.53
C GLY A 29 -5.87 10.63 2.23
N ASP A 30 -6.63 10.39 3.30
CA ASP A 30 -7.39 11.41 4.03
C ASP A 30 -6.49 12.29 4.91
N GLY A 31 -5.35 11.77 5.38
CA GLY A 31 -4.40 12.60 6.10
C GLY A 31 -3.22 11.87 6.74
N PRO A 32 -2.24 12.63 7.25
CA PRO A 32 -1.04 12.09 7.86
C PRO A 32 -1.34 11.22 9.09
N HIS A 33 -2.32 11.60 9.92
CA HIS A 33 -2.71 10.83 11.10
C HIS A 33 -3.20 9.41 10.74
N PHE A 34 -4.06 9.29 9.72
CA PHE A 34 -4.58 8.00 9.27
C PHE A 34 -3.52 7.14 8.59
N ARG A 35 -2.64 7.76 7.81
CA ARG A 35 -1.47 7.09 7.26
C ARG A 35 -0.63 6.49 8.38
N ASP A 36 -0.24 7.28 9.35
CA ASP A 36 0.71 6.87 10.39
C ASP A 36 0.09 5.76 11.25
N PHE A 37 -1.21 5.88 11.56
CA PHE A 37 -1.97 4.80 12.21
C PHE A 37 -1.96 3.49 11.42
N CYS A 38 -2.18 3.51 10.10
CA CYS A 38 -2.13 2.29 9.28
C CYS A 38 -0.72 1.69 9.22
N VAL A 39 0.31 2.55 9.15
CA VAL A 39 1.72 2.15 9.17
C VAL A 39 2.08 1.48 10.49
N GLU A 40 1.67 2.04 11.63
CA GLU A 40 1.89 1.50 12.97
C GLU A 40 1.24 0.12 13.16
N LEU A 41 0.07 -0.09 12.54
CA LEU A 41 -0.60 -1.40 12.52
C LEU A 41 0.07 -2.43 11.58
N GLY A 42 1.19 -2.09 10.93
CA GLY A 42 1.97 -3.03 10.13
C GLY A 42 1.43 -3.24 8.72
N MET A 43 0.78 -2.25 8.10
CA MET A 43 0.24 -2.39 6.74
C MET A 43 1.28 -2.58 5.63
N VAL A 44 2.51 -2.11 5.85
CA VAL A 44 3.51 -1.95 4.77
C VAL A 44 4.00 -3.30 4.24
N PRO A 45 4.41 -4.29 5.07
CA PRO A 45 4.84 -5.58 4.56
C PRO A 45 3.76 -6.33 3.76
N PRO A 46 2.49 -6.43 4.23
CA PRO A 46 1.41 -7.01 3.43
C PRO A 46 1.19 -6.30 2.09
N LEU A 47 1.19 -4.96 2.08
CA LEU A 47 1.04 -4.18 0.84
C LEU A 47 2.13 -4.51 -0.18
N LEU A 48 3.39 -4.57 0.26
CA LEU A 48 4.53 -4.84 -0.62
C LEU A 48 4.56 -6.28 -1.13
N SER A 49 3.95 -7.23 -0.42
CA SER A 49 3.87 -8.63 -0.84
C SER A 49 3.06 -8.85 -2.13
N PHE A 50 2.22 -7.88 -2.50
CA PHE A 50 1.46 -7.87 -3.75
C PHE A 50 2.31 -7.48 -4.97
N ILE A 51 3.52 -6.94 -4.79
CA ILE A 51 4.39 -6.59 -5.93
C ILE A 51 5.10 -7.85 -6.41
N LYS A 52 4.45 -8.57 -7.33
CA LYS A 52 4.94 -9.85 -7.89
C LYS A 52 4.54 -10.00 -9.36
N PRO A 53 5.26 -10.81 -10.17
CA PRO A 53 5.06 -10.87 -11.63
C PRO A 53 3.67 -11.33 -12.09
N ASP A 54 2.97 -12.12 -11.27
CA ASP A 54 1.68 -12.75 -11.57
C ASP A 54 0.47 -11.93 -11.11
N ILE A 55 0.67 -10.76 -10.48
CA ILE A 55 -0.45 -9.94 -10.01
C ILE A 55 -1.18 -9.28 -11.20
N PRO A 56 -2.52 -9.22 -11.18
CA PRO A 56 -3.26 -8.46 -12.18
C PRO A 56 -2.83 -6.99 -12.23
N ILE A 57 -2.68 -6.45 -13.45
CA ILE A 57 -2.17 -5.09 -13.64
C ILE A 57 -3.04 -4.02 -12.97
N THR A 58 -4.35 -4.22 -12.94
CA THR A 58 -5.30 -3.32 -12.25
C THR A 58 -5.04 -3.29 -10.74
N PHE A 59 -4.74 -4.45 -10.16
CA PHE A 59 -4.40 -4.54 -8.74
C PHE A 59 -3.02 -3.94 -8.46
N LEU A 60 -2.03 -4.14 -9.34
CA LEU A 60 -0.72 -3.48 -9.22
C LEU A 60 -0.82 -1.95 -9.24
N ARG A 61 -1.67 -1.40 -10.11
CA ARG A 61 -1.97 0.03 -10.16
C ARG A 61 -2.56 0.52 -8.85
N ASN A 62 -3.50 -0.23 -8.25
CA ASN A 62 -4.05 0.08 -6.93
C ASN A 62 -2.99 0.06 -5.83
N VAL A 63 -2.14 -0.97 -5.78
CA VAL A 63 -1.01 -1.06 -4.83
C VAL A 63 -0.08 0.15 -4.97
N THR A 64 0.30 0.49 -6.21
CA THR A 64 1.17 1.63 -6.51
C THR A 64 0.52 2.96 -6.10
N TRP A 65 -0.78 3.11 -6.31
CA TRP A 65 -1.54 4.28 -5.86
C TRP A 65 -1.54 4.42 -4.33
N VAL A 66 -1.66 3.32 -3.58
CA VAL A 66 -1.53 3.35 -2.11
C VAL A 66 -0.12 3.77 -1.69
N ILE A 67 0.93 3.29 -2.38
CA ILE A 67 2.32 3.73 -2.13
C ILE A 67 2.46 5.24 -2.35
N VAL A 68 1.81 5.81 -3.37
CA VAL A 68 1.76 7.27 -3.57
C VAL A 68 1.09 7.97 -2.38
N ASN A 69 -0.02 7.44 -1.87
CA ASN A 69 -0.72 8.03 -0.71
C ASN A 69 0.14 7.98 0.57
N LEU A 70 0.89 6.89 0.78
CA LEU A 70 1.86 6.79 1.88
C LEU A 70 2.89 7.92 1.81
N CYS A 71 3.34 8.30 0.60
CA CYS A 71 4.34 9.34 0.39
C CYS A 71 3.77 10.76 0.24
N ARG A 72 2.45 10.95 0.19
CA ARG A 72 1.80 12.20 -0.22
C ARG A 72 2.01 13.37 0.75
N HIS A 73 1.70 13.18 2.03
CA HIS A 73 1.71 14.28 3.00
C HIS A 73 3.12 14.52 3.57
N LYS A 74 3.54 15.79 3.60
CA LYS A 74 4.88 16.22 4.04
C LYS A 74 4.90 16.82 5.44
N ASP A 75 3.75 17.05 6.05
CA ASP A 75 3.63 17.61 7.41
C ASP A 75 2.56 16.84 8.23
N PRO A 76 2.99 15.96 9.16
CA PRO A 76 4.33 15.40 9.24
C PRO A 76 4.69 14.55 7.99
N PRO A 77 5.98 14.41 7.66
CA PRO A 77 6.42 13.49 6.62
C PRO A 77 6.28 12.04 7.07
N PRO A 78 6.28 11.05 6.15
CA PRO A 78 6.28 9.64 6.51
C PRO A 78 7.53 9.28 7.31
N ALA A 79 7.41 8.34 8.24
CA ALA A 79 8.55 7.87 9.02
C ALA A 79 9.68 7.33 8.12
N LEU A 80 10.93 7.61 8.48
CA LEU A 80 12.11 7.18 7.70
C LEU A 80 12.16 5.67 7.49
N HIS A 81 11.70 4.90 8.49
CA HIS A 81 11.61 3.45 8.38
C HIS A 81 10.66 3.02 7.27
N THR A 82 9.49 3.65 7.15
CA THR A 82 8.52 3.42 6.07
C THR A 82 9.14 3.73 4.71
N ILE A 83 9.80 4.88 4.56
CA ILE A 83 10.49 5.25 3.32
C ILE A 83 11.52 4.19 2.91
N ARG A 84 12.32 3.69 3.86
CA ARG A 84 13.32 2.64 3.59
C ARG A 84 12.70 1.33 3.11
N GLN A 85 11.51 0.97 3.59
CA GLN A 85 10.79 -0.20 3.10
C GLN A 85 10.21 -0.01 1.69
N LEU A 86 9.73 1.20 1.37
CA LEU A 86 9.11 1.49 0.07
C LEU A 86 10.14 1.65 -1.06
N LEU A 87 11.36 2.11 -0.77
CA LEU A 87 12.38 2.40 -1.80
C LEU A 87 12.72 1.22 -2.72
N PRO A 88 12.99 -0.01 -2.23
CA PRO A 88 13.26 -1.16 -3.10
C PRO A 88 12.07 -1.50 -4.01
N ALA A 89 10.85 -1.38 -3.50
CA ALA A 89 9.63 -1.61 -4.28
C ALA A 89 9.49 -0.59 -5.41
N LEU A 90 9.68 0.70 -5.11
CA LEU A 90 9.67 1.77 -6.12
C LEU A 90 10.78 1.58 -7.17
N SER A 91 11.97 1.16 -6.74
CA SER A 91 13.07 0.84 -7.65
C SER A 91 12.77 -0.34 -8.57
N SER A 92 11.95 -1.30 -8.15
CA SER A 92 11.48 -2.37 -9.02
C SER A 92 10.40 -1.86 -9.99
N LEU A 93 9.44 -1.08 -9.49
CA LEU A 93 8.31 -0.57 -10.25
C LEU A 93 8.72 0.42 -11.36
N ILE A 94 9.81 1.17 -11.20
CA ILE A 94 10.28 2.11 -12.24
C ILE A 94 10.75 1.40 -13.53
N HIS A 95 11.06 0.11 -13.44
CA HIS A 95 11.44 -0.72 -14.59
C HIS A 95 10.26 -1.52 -15.16
N HIS A 96 9.07 -1.41 -14.55
CA HIS A 96 7.89 -2.15 -14.97
C HIS A 96 7.24 -1.49 -16.21
N THR A 97 6.88 -2.31 -17.21
CA THR A 97 6.04 -1.88 -18.32
C THR A 97 4.58 -2.18 -17.99
N ASP A 98 3.78 -1.13 -17.78
CA ASP A 98 2.33 -1.20 -17.62
C ASP A 98 1.72 -1.53 -19.00
N GLY A 99 1.77 -2.81 -19.37
CA GLY A 99 1.40 -3.32 -20.70
C GLY A 99 -0.07 -3.18 -21.05
#